data_AF-A0A7W5HL89-F1
#
_entry.id   AF-A0A7W5HL89-F1
#
_cell.length_a   1.000
_cell.length_b   1.000
_cell.length_c   1.000
_cell.angle_alpha   90.00
_cell.angle_beta   90.00
_cell.angle_gamma   90.00
#
_symmetry.space_group_name_H-M   'P 1'
#
loop_
_entity.id
_entity.type
_entity.pdbx_description
1 polymer ?
#
loop_
_entity_poly.entity_id
_entity_poly.type
_entity_poly.pdbx_seq_one_letter_code
_entity_poly.pdbx_strand_id
1 'polypeptide(L)'
;MTTTMLSATRLGRGLLLALPLVAGAALASEGHDLTFQGDASFNGPHGGQAIQAALVDTASGETIAVKTGEVSADGDPAFSFAFPGVLREGGSYAVHYWIDSNFGGGNAGNCDPMDNDHQWSVAIEAGGEATTHVESHDPSAQTAVCDTFQ
;
A
#
# COMPACT_ATOMS: atom_id res chain seq x y z
N MET A 1 -65.33 -44.15 36.75
CA MET A 1 -63.96 -43.76 36.36
C MET A 1 -64.08 -42.45 35.58
N THR A 2 -63.96 -41.31 36.28
CA THR A 2 -62.77 -40.40 36.34
C THR A 2 -63.05 -39.20 35.42
N THR A 3 -63.60 -38.07 35.91
CA THR A 3 -62.91 -36.83 36.38
C THR A 3 -62.81 -35.75 35.28
N THR A 4 -63.52 -34.62 35.49
CA THR A 4 -63.09 -33.18 35.50
C THR A 4 -61.93 -32.70 34.57
N MET A 5 -61.77 -31.47 34.04
CA MET A 5 -62.06 -30.05 34.38
C MET A 5 -61.89 -29.18 33.09
N LEU A 6 -62.69 -28.14 32.85
CA LEU A 6 -62.43 -26.68 33.00
C LEU A 6 -61.28 -26.01 32.17
N SER A 7 -61.70 -25.21 31.18
CA SER A 7 -61.49 -23.75 30.95
C SER A 7 -60.13 -23.03 31.09
N ALA A 8 -59.95 -22.07 30.15
CA ALA A 8 -59.11 -20.84 30.14
C ALA A 8 -57.58 -21.03 30.09
N THR A 9 -56.76 -20.22 29.38
CA THR A 9 -56.66 -18.76 29.49
C THR A 9 -55.72 -18.19 28.39
N ARG A 10 -55.87 -16.88 28.16
CA ARG A 10 -55.16 -15.95 27.26
C ARG A 10 -53.62 -16.03 27.26
N LEU A 11 -53.02 -15.85 26.08
CA LEU A 11 -51.74 -15.15 25.85
C LEU A 11 -51.91 -14.37 24.54
N GLY A 12 -51.50 -13.13 24.31
CA GLY A 12 -50.70 -12.17 25.04
C GLY A 12 -50.36 -11.12 23.96
N ARG A 13 -50.83 -9.88 24.11
CA ARG A 13 -50.56 -8.78 23.17
C ARG A 13 -49.07 -8.43 23.26
N GLY A 14 -48.26 -8.97 22.35
CA GLY A 14 -46.87 -8.55 22.15
C GLY A 14 -46.86 -7.20 21.42
N LEU A 15 -46.63 -6.12 22.14
CA LEU A 15 -46.35 -4.82 21.56
C LEU A 15 -44.92 -4.87 20.98
N LEU A 16 -44.82 -5.02 19.66
CA LEU A 16 -43.56 -4.92 18.94
C LEU A 16 -43.07 -3.47 18.99
N LEU A 17 -42.09 -3.19 19.85
CA LEU A 17 -41.27 -1.99 19.74
C LEU A 17 -40.38 -2.13 18.50
N ALA A 18 -40.77 -1.47 17.41
CA ALA A 18 -39.89 -1.28 16.26
C ALA A 18 -38.85 -0.20 16.63
N LEU A 19 -37.62 -0.62 16.95
CA LEU A 19 -36.49 0.29 16.98
C LEU A 19 -36.16 0.74 15.54
N PRO A 20 -35.99 2.05 15.27
CA PRO A 20 -35.47 2.48 14.00
C PRO A 20 -33.99 2.08 13.91
N LEU A 21 -33.71 1.16 12.99
CA LEU A 21 -32.35 0.84 12.57
C LEU A 21 -31.83 2.07 11.80
N VAL A 22 -31.15 2.98 12.48
CA VAL A 22 -30.38 4.03 11.81
C VAL A 22 -29.16 3.33 11.24
N ALA A 23 -29.28 2.83 10.01
CA ALA A 23 -28.15 2.37 9.22
C ALA A 23 -27.28 3.59 8.94
N GLY A 24 -26.24 3.81 9.74
CA GLY A 24 -25.19 4.74 9.41
C GLY A 24 -24.58 4.28 8.09
N ALA A 25 -24.77 5.06 7.03
CA ALA A 25 -23.97 4.91 5.83
C ALA A 25 -22.52 5.15 6.25
N ALA A 26 -21.76 4.08 6.43
CA ALA A 26 -20.32 4.18 6.46
C ALA A 26 -19.93 4.73 5.09
N LEU A 27 -19.58 6.02 5.02
CA LEU A 27 -18.87 6.55 3.88
C LEU A 27 -17.59 5.72 3.81
N ALA A 28 -17.51 4.80 2.86
CA ALA A 28 -16.24 4.22 2.51
C ALA A 28 -15.34 5.42 2.18
N SER A 29 -14.32 5.67 3.00
CA SER A 29 -13.25 6.59 2.61
C SER A 29 -12.74 6.05 1.29
N GLU A 30 -13.05 6.76 0.21
CA GLU A 30 -12.58 6.40 -1.11
C GLU A 30 -11.06 6.48 -1.04
N GLY A 31 -10.39 5.35 -1.23
CA GLY A 31 -8.94 5.36 -1.29
C GLY A 31 -8.48 6.21 -2.48
N HIS A 32 -7.35 6.89 -2.33
CA HIS A 32 -6.76 7.72 -3.36
C HIS A 32 -5.57 7.01 -4.02
N ASP A 33 -5.30 7.39 -5.26
CA ASP A 33 -4.22 6.83 -6.05
C ASP A 33 -2.87 7.39 -5.61
N LEU A 34 -1.83 6.55 -5.63
CA LEU A 34 -0.43 6.98 -5.60
C LEU A 34 0.21 6.70 -6.96
N THR A 35 0.90 7.70 -7.50
CA THR A 35 1.88 7.51 -8.58
C THR A 35 3.27 7.77 -8.03
N PHE A 36 4.14 6.75 -8.05
CA PHE A 36 5.53 6.84 -7.62
C PHE A 36 6.46 6.88 -8.84
N GLN A 37 7.33 7.88 -8.93
CA GLN A 37 8.19 8.11 -10.10
C GLN A 37 9.63 8.38 -9.68
N GLY A 38 10.54 8.11 -10.59
CA GLY A 38 11.91 8.63 -10.55
C GLY A 38 12.12 9.58 -11.72
N ASP A 39 12.76 10.71 -11.48
CA ASP A 39 13.10 11.67 -12.53
C ASP A 39 14.27 11.17 -13.41
N ALA A 40 14.65 11.98 -14.41
CA ALA A 40 15.70 11.63 -15.37
C ALA A 40 17.11 11.40 -14.77
N SER A 41 17.33 11.68 -13.47
CA SER A 41 18.64 11.47 -12.84
C SER A 41 19.02 9.99 -12.70
N PHE A 42 18.03 9.08 -12.75
CA PHE A 42 18.28 7.64 -12.70
C PHE A 42 18.79 7.06 -14.03
N ASN A 43 18.56 7.72 -15.16
CA ASN A 43 18.84 7.19 -16.50
C ASN A 43 20.31 6.83 -16.72
N GLY A 44 21.21 7.66 -16.21
CA GLY A 44 22.66 7.45 -16.32
C GLY A 44 23.13 6.24 -15.51
N PRO A 45 23.05 6.30 -14.17
CA PRO A 45 23.56 5.24 -13.31
C PRO A 45 22.78 3.93 -13.44
N HIS A 46 21.50 3.99 -13.81
CA HIS A 46 20.59 2.84 -13.74
C HIS A 46 19.80 2.51 -15.01
N GLY A 47 20.02 3.20 -16.13
CA GLY A 47 19.31 2.89 -17.38
C GLY A 47 19.42 1.42 -17.80
N GLY A 48 18.28 0.76 -17.99
CA GLY A 48 18.16 -0.67 -18.32
C GLY A 48 18.28 -1.62 -17.14
N GLN A 49 18.37 -1.11 -15.90
CA GLN A 49 18.47 -1.93 -14.70
C GLN A 49 17.10 -2.20 -14.08
N ALA A 50 16.98 -3.36 -13.42
CA ALA A 50 15.76 -3.76 -12.76
C ALA A 50 15.45 -2.85 -11.56
N ILE A 51 14.17 -2.59 -11.35
CA ILE A 51 13.66 -1.85 -10.20
C ILE A 51 12.43 -2.56 -9.63
N GLN A 52 12.31 -2.59 -8.30
CA GLN A 52 11.05 -2.87 -7.64
C GLN A 52 10.70 -1.81 -6.62
N ALA A 53 9.40 -1.54 -6.49
CA ALA A 53 8.84 -0.61 -5.52
C ALA A 53 7.67 -1.29 -4.79
N ALA A 54 7.74 -1.32 -3.47
CA ALA A 54 6.72 -1.85 -2.58
C ALA A 54 6.08 -0.70 -1.79
N LEU A 55 4.76 -0.58 -1.85
CA LEU A 55 4.02 0.31 -0.96
C LEU A 55 3.75 -0.42 0.36
N VAL A 56 4.14 0.21 1.47
CA VAL A 56 4.06 -0.34 2.82
C VAL A 56 3.19 0.55 3.68
N ASP A 57 2.27 -0.04 4.43
CA ASP A 57 1.60 0.62 5.56
C ASP A 57 2.57 0.63 6.75
N THR A 58 3.03 1.80 7.17
CA THR A 58 4.08 1.90 8.20
C THR A 58 3.55 1.73 9.62
N ALA A 59 2.23 1.81 9.81
CA ALA A 59 1.61 1.59 11.12
C ALA A 59 1.53 0.09 11.46
N SER A 60 1.29 -0.76 10.45
CA SER A 60 1.19 -2.21 10.59
C SER A 60 2.45 -2.96 10.16
N GLY A 61 3.29 -2.35 9.32
CA GLY A 61 4.42 -3.01 8.65
C GLY A 61 3.99 -3.90 7.48
N GLU A 62 2.74 -3.81 7.03
CA GLU A 62 2.21 -4.62 5.93
C GLU A 62 2.64 -4.08 4.57
N THR A 63 3.19 -4.96 3.72
CA THR A 63 3.38 -4.67 2.29
C THR A 63 2.04 -4.76 1.58
N ILE A 64 1.51 -3.61 1.15
CA ILE A 64 0.21 -3.51 0.46
C ILE A 64 0.31 -4.05 -0.97
N ALA A 65 1.37 -3.66 -1.69
CA ALA A 65 1.56 -4.03 -3.08
C ALA A 65 3.01 -3.88 -3.50
N VAL A 66 3.45 -4.73 -4.44
CA VAL A 66 4.76 -4.65 -5.08
C VAL A 66 4.59 -4.41 -6.58
N LYS A 67 5.44 -3.56 -7.14
CA LYS A 67 5.57 -3.28 -8.56
C LYS A 67 6.99 -3.57 -9.01
N THR A 68 7.13 -4.10 -10.21
CA THR A 68 8.41 -4.42 -10.85
C THR A 68 8.48 -3.70 -12.18
N GLY A 69 9.67 -3.26 -12.56
CA GLY A 69 9.92 -2.63 -13.84
C GLY A 69 11.40 -2.56 -14.16
N GLU A 70 11.71 -1.70 -15.11
CA GLU A 70 13.07 -1.37 -15.56
C GLU A 70 13.19 0.15 -15.61
N VAL A 71 14.35 0.68 -15.22
CA VAL A 71 14.64 2.11 -15.32
C VAL A 71 14.91 2.44 -16.78
N SER A 72 14.19 3.41 -17.34
CA SER A 72 14.44 3.89 -18.70
C SER A 72 15.81 4.58 -18.81
N ALA A 73 16.53 4.31 -19.90
CA ALA A 73 17.81 4.94 -20.19
C ALA A 73 17.68 6.36 -20.77
N ASP A 74 16.49 6.76 -21.23
CA ASP A 74 16.24 8.06 -21.89
C ASP A 74 14.88 8.70 -21.56
N GLY A 75 14.05 8.04 -20.72
CA GLY A 75 12.74 8.53 -20.30
C GLY A 75 12.80 9.59 -19.20
N ASP A 76 11.77 10.43 -19.15
CA ASP A 76 11.45 11.34 -18.05
C ASP A 76 9.91 11.35 -17.86
N PRO A 77 9.39 10.64 -16.84
CA PRO A 77 10.12 10.00 -15.74
C PRO A 77 10.90 8.74 -16.20
N ALA A 78 11.98 8.42 -15.49
CA ALA A 78 12.80 7.23 -15.74
C ALA A 78 12.04 5.93 -15.40
N PHE A 79 11.14 5.98 -14.42
CA PHE A 79 10.19 4.92 -14.11
C PHE A 79 8.90 5.53 -13.54
N SER A 80 7.77 4.82 -13.65
CA SER A 80 6.49 5.26 -13.07
C SER A 80 5.63 4.07 -12.67
N PHE A 81 5.23 4.01 -11.40
CA PHE A 81 4.38 2.96 -10.85
C PHE A 81 3.10 3.55 -10.26
N ALA A 82 1.96 2.97 -10.63
CA ALA A 82 0.65 3.36 -10.12
C ALA A 82 0.13 2.36 -9.07
N PHE A 83 -0.36 2.88 -7.96
CA PHE A 83 -1.03 2.15 -6.89
C PHE A 83 -2.44 2.74 -6.70
N PRO A 84 -3.47 2.18 -7.36
CA PRO A 84 -4.79 2.77 -7.38
C PRO A 84 -5.56 2.53 -6.08
N GLY A 85 -6.18 3.58 -5.53
CA GLY A 85 -7.11 3.52 -4.40
C GLY A 85 -6.53 3.04 -3.06
N VAL A 86 -5.22 3.19 -2.86
CA VAL A 86 -4.50 2.63 -1.71
C VAL A 86 -4.36 3.61 -0.54
N LEU A 87 -4.29 4.91 -0.84
CA LEU A 87 -4.03 5.93 0.17
C LEU A 87 -5.32 6.32 0.88
N ARG A 88 -5.33 6.20 2.21
CA ARG A 88 -6.42 6.72 3.05
C ARG A 88 -5.96 7.99 3.74
N GLU A 89 -6.83 8.99 3.79
CA GLU A 89 -6.55 10.24 4.49
C GLU A 89 -6.05 9.98 5.93
N GLY A 90 -4.92 10.57 6.28
CA GLY A 90 -4.29 10.40 7.59
C GLY A 90 -3.63 9.04 7.82
N GLY A 91 -3.56 8.18 6.80
CA GLY A 91 -2.75 6.95 6.83
C GLY A 91 -1.26 7.25 6.73
N SER A 92 -0.45 6.31 7.24
CA SER A 92 1.01 6.41 7.23
C SER A 92 1.59 5.36 6.29
N TYR A 93 2.29 5.82 5.24
CA TYR A 93 2.79 4.95 4.19
C TYR A 93 4.26 5.23 3.88
N ALA A 94 4.95 4.23 3.33
CA ALA A 94 6.25 4.39 2.71
C ALA A 94 6.32 3.60 1.41
N VAL A 95 7.10 4.08 0.45
CA VAL A 95 7.56 3.25 -0.66
C VAL A 95 8.96 2.76 -0.31
N HIS A 96 9.09 1.45 -0.17
CA HIS A 96 10.38 0.78 -0.16
C HIS A 96 10.74 0.47 -1.60
N TYR A 97 11.93 0.85 -2.05
CA TYR A 97 12.35 0.52 -3.41
C TYR A 97 13.84 0.25 -3.47
N TRP A 98 14.21 -0.56 -4.45
CA TRP A 98 15.60 -0.84 -4.78
C TRP A 98 15.77 -0.83 -6.28
N ILE A 99 16.97 -0.50 -6.71
CA ILE A 99 17.37 -0.53 -8.11
C ILE A 99 18.65 -1.35 -8.18
N ASP A 100 18.62 -2.35 -9.06
CA ASP A 100 19.77 -3.17 -9.36
C ASP A 100 20.93 -2.24 -9.74
N SER A 101 22.05 -2.35 -9.06
CA SER A 101 23.27 -1.61 -9.43
C SER A 101 24.37 -2.54 -9.91
N ASN A 102 24.25 -3.85 -9.60
CA ASN A 102 25.24 -4.89 -9.84
C ASN A 102 26.67 -4.50 -9.36
N PHE A 103 26.78 -3.62 -8.36
CA PHE A 103 28.06 -3.36 -7.72
C PHE A 103 28.48 -4.60 -6.92
N GLY A 104 29.79 -4.73 -6.64
CA GLY A 104 30.29 -5.71 -5.69
C GLY A 104 30.06 -7.20 -6.04
N GLY A 105 29.45 -7.51 -7.20
CA GLY A 105 29.05 -8.87 -7.58
C GLY A 105 27.63 -9.25 -7.14
N GLY A 106 26.71 -8.27 -7.06
CA GLY A 106 25.27 -8.51 -6.91
C GLY A 106 24.68 -9.44 -7.99
N ASN A 107 23.46 -9.90 -7.75
CA ASN A 107 22.70 -10.83 -8.56
C ASN A 107 21.63 -10.07 -9.34
N ALA A 108 21.89 -9.81 -10.62
CA ALA A 108 20.98 -9.09 -11.50
C ALA A 108 19.50 -9.47 -11.32
N GLY A 109 18.66 -8.46 -11.08
CA GLY A 109 17.22 -8.61 -10.87
C GLY A 109 16.79 -9.07 -9.47
N ASN A 110 17.68 -9.12 -8.49
CA ASN A 110 17.34 -9.35 -7.08
C ASN A 110 17.66 -8.11 -6.23
N CYS A 111 17.00 -7.99 -5.07
CA CYS A 111 17.42 -7.03 -4.06
C CYS A 111 18.60 -7.61 -3.28
N ASP A 112 19.80 -7.14 -3.58
CA ASP A 112 21.02 -7.48 -2.85
C ASP A 112 21.34 -6.46 -1.75
N PRO A 113 22.20 -6.78 -0.76
CA PRO A 113 22.62 -5.82 0.27
C PRO A 113 23.12 -4.48 -0.30
N MET A 114 23.04 -3.41 0.49
CA MET A 114 23.34 -2.03 0.04
C MET A 114 24.79 -1.81 -0.48
N ASP A 115 25.69 -2.77 -0.25
CA ASP A 115 27.02 -2.76 -0.85
C ASP A 115 27.02 -3.16 -2.34
N ASN A 116 25.89 -3.69 -2.84
CA ASN A 116 25.71 -4.20 -4.20
C ASN A 116 24.61 -3.47 -4.99
N ASP A 117 23.53 -3.07 -4.32
CA ASP A 117 22.39 -2.33 -4.89
C ASP A 117 22.09 -1.05 -4.14
N HIS A 118 21.40 -0.12 -4.80
CA HIS A 118 20.84 1.02 -4.12
C HIS A 118 19.43 0.72 -3.58
N GLN A 119 19.21 1.11 -2.33
CA GLN A 119 17.99 0.82 -1.58
C GLN A 119 17.50 2.04 -0.83
N TRP A 120 16.20 2.26 -0.80
CA TRP A 120 15.60 3.43 -0.15
C TRP A 120 14.24 3.12 0.47
N SER A 121 13.89 3.91 1.49
CA SER A 121 12.56 3.98 2.09
C SER A 121 12.11 5.44 2.11
N VAL A 122 11.02 5.75 1.43
CA VAL A 122 10.51 7.12 1.29
C VAL A 122 9.11 7.24 1.86
N ALA A 123 8.90 8.20 2.74
CA ALA A 123 7.60 8.46 3.33
C ALA A 123 6.62 9.02 2.28
N ILE A 124 5.38 8.55 2.31
CA ILE A 124 4.31 9.04 1.44
C ILE A 124 3.23 9.70 2.29
N GLU A 125 2.95 10.97 2.01
CA GLU A 125 1.89 11.73 2.66
C GLU A 125 0.53 11.42 2.02
N ALA A 126 -0.42 10.96 2.82
CA ALA A 126 -1.80 10.68 2.38
C ALA A 126 -2.74 11.82 2.81
N GLY A 127 -2.76 12.89 2.01
CA GLY A 127 -3.52 14.12 2.28
C GLY A 127 -5.02 14.08 1.97
N GLY A 128 -5.58 12.92 1.62
CA GLY A 128 -6.99 12.80 1.20
C GLY A 128 -7.24 13.14 -0.27
N GLU A 129 -6.20 13.05 -1.10
CA GLU A 129 -6.28 13.20 -2.55
C GLU A 129 -5.28 12.28 -3.25
N ALA A 130 -5.36 12.20 -4.58
CA ALA A 130 -4.39 11.44 -5.36
C ALA A 130 -3.01 12.11 -5.32
N THR A 131 -1.96 11.34 -5.06
CA THR A 131 -0.59 11.83 -4.86
C THR A 131 0.31 11.36 -5.99
N THR A 132 1.12 12.28 -6.53
CA THR A 132 2.31 11.92 -7.32
C THR A 132 3.55 12.26 -6.49
N HIS A 133 4.38 11.25 -6.23
CA HIS A 133 5.65 11.39 -5.53
C HIS A 133 6.80 11.11 -6.50
N VAL A 134 7.77 12.02 -6.55
CA VAL A 134 8.90 11.95 -7.47
C VAL A 134 10.20 11.94 -6.69
N GLU A 135 11.03 10.93 -6.94
CA GLU A 135 12.37 10.78 -6.39
C GLU A 135 13.44 11.21 -7.41
N SER A 136 14.58 11.65 -6.89
CA SER A 136 15.82 11.83 -7.64
C SER A 136 16.85 10.82 -7.13
N HIS A 137 17.80 10.44 -7.98
CA HIS A 137 18.86 9.51 -7.63
C HIS A 137 19.77 10.12 -6.55
N ASP A 138 19.65 9.62 -5.31
CA ASP A 138 20.50 10.00 -4.18
C ASP A 138 21.07 8.77 -3.46
N PRO A 139 22.24 8.26 -3.88
CA PRO A 139 22.85 7.09 -3.25
C PRO A 139 23.41 7.37 -1.84
N SER A 140 23.36 8.62 -1.34
CA SER A 140 23.77 8.97 0.02
C SER A 140 22.66 8.78 1.07
N ALA A 141 21.40 8.67 0.62
CA ALA A 141 20.21 8.56 1.48
C ALA A 141 19.68 7.12 1.62
N GLN A 142 20.55 6.12 1.45
CA GLN A 142 20.12 4.72 1.40
C GLN A 142 19.56 4.19 2.73
N THR A 143 18.62 3.26 2.62
CA THR A 143 18.04 2.51 3.73
C THR A 143 17.84 1.06 3.31
N ALA A 144 18.23 0.11 4.18
CA ALA A 144 18.06 -1.31 3.89
C ALA A 144 16.57 -1.68 3.85
N VAL A 145 16.09 -2.20 2.73
CA VAL A 145 14.68 -2.57 2.53
C VAL A 145 14.47 -3.95 1.90
N CYS A 146 15.52 -4.71 1.59
CA CYS A 146 15.35 -6.01 0.90
C CYS A 146 14.43 -7.01 1.60
N ASP A 147 14.30 -6.97 2.93
CA ASP A 147 13.36 -7.81 3.68
C ASP A 147 11.89 -7.61 3.25
N THR A 148 11.57 -6.48 2.61
CA THR A 148 10.22 -6.20 2.08
C THR A 148 9.86 -7.03 0.84
N PHE A 149 10.86 -7.59 0.15
CA PHE A 149 10.71 -8.26 -1.15
C PHE A 149 10.93 -9.79 -1.08
N GLN A 150 10.98 -10.37 0.12
CA GLN A 150 11.21 -11.80 0.36
C GLN A 150 9.93 -12.60 0.56
#